data_AF-A0A967CNH6-F1
#
_entry.id   AF-A0A967CNH6-F1
#
_cell.length_a   1.000
_cell.length_b   1.000
_cell.length_c   1.000
_cell.angle_alpha   90.00
_cell.angle_beta   90.00
_cell.angle_gamma   90.00
#
_symmetry.space_group_name_H-M   'P 1'
#
loop_
_entity.id
_entity.type
_entity.pdbx_description
1 polymer ?
#
loop_
_entity_poly.entity_id
_entity_poly.type
_entity_poly.pdbx_seq_one_letter_code
_entity_poly.pdbx_strand_id
1 'polypeptide(L)'
;MFKTIRSLVAVAVTSSLVITSVFADAVTDYAKGEFSLSTLSEKDRIAELKWFQNAAKPFKGMSIKVLSETIPTHEYESKVLTKAFEDITGIKVQHQLLGEGDVVMAVQTQMQTNVSIYDAYINDSDLIGTHARMQSAVNLTDWMAGEGKDVTLPTLDLKDFIGISFTTGPDGKLYQLPDQQFANLYWFRKDWFDKKDIQDKFKAKYGYDLGVPVNWSAYEDIAEFFTNDVKEIDGVRVYGHMDYGKRAPDLGWRMTDAWLSMAGAGSPGIPNGVPVDEWGIRMEKGSCNPVGASVTRGGAANGPAAVYAIAKWDEWLRKYAPPGAAAMDFYQSLPSLSSGN
;
A
#
# COMPACT_ATOMS: atom_id res chain seq x y z
N MET A 1 -80.68 -11.44 -2.25
CA MET A 1 -79.49 -12.29 -2.05
C MET A 1 -78.79 -12.39 -3.41
N PHE A 2 -78.03 -11.34 -3.73
CA PHE A 2 -77.55 -11.02 -5.08
C PHE A 2 -76.12 -11.52 -5.30
N LYS A 3 -75.85 -11.80 -6.58
CA LYS A 3 -74.59 -12.14 -7.25
C LYS A 3 -73.41 -11.20 -6.90
N THR A 4 -72.26 -11.52 -7.52
CA THR A 4 -70.99 -10.77 -7.64
C THR A 4 -70.05 -10.99 -6.44
N ILE A 5 -68.84 -11.52 -6.59
CA ILE A 5 -67.71 -10.93 -7.33
C ILE A 5 -66.77 -12.04 -7.86
N ARG A 6 -66.56 -12.02 -9.18
CA ARG A 6 -65.39 -12.58 -9.86
C ARG A 6 -64.27 -11.53 -9.83
N SER A 7 -63.02 -12.01 -9.95
CA SER A 7 -61.81 -11.27 -10.33
C SER A 7 -60.96 -10.73 -9.19
N LEU A 8 -59.85 -11.42 -8.93
CA LEU A 8 -58.52 -10.85 -8.63
C LEU A 8 -57.48 -11.97 -8.75
N VAL A 9 -57.21 -12.37 -10.00
CA VAL A 9 -55.94 -12.97 -10.40
C VAL A 9 -55.15 -11.82 -11.03
N ALA A 10 -53.83 -11.80 -10.77
CA ALA A 10 -52.81 -10.92 -11.32
C ALA A 10 -52.60 -9.56 -10.60
N VAL A 11 -51.91 -9.59 -9.46
CA VAL A 11 -50.80 -8.66 -9.19
C VAL A 11 -49.74 -9.42 -8.39
N ALA A 12 -48.93 -10.19 -9.07
CA ALA A 12 -47.62 -10.62 -8.58
C ALA A 12 -46.75 -10.83 -9.83
N VAL A 13 -45.49 -10.41 -9.76
CA VAL A 13 -44.51 -10.35 -10.86
C VAL A 13 -44.56 -9.06 -11.69
N THR A 14 -44.09 -7.95 -11.10
CA THR A 14 -43.43 -6.88 -11.87
C THR A 14 -42.25 -6.25 -11.14
N SER A 15 -42.12 -6.42 -9.82
CA SER A 15 -40.95 -5.90 -9.08
C SER A 15 -39.64 -6.64 -9.34
N SER A 16 -39.69 -7.89 -9.83
CA SER A 16 -38.48 -8.70 -10.11
C SER A 16 -37.85 -8.40 -11.47
N LEU A 17 -38.63 -7.90 -12.44
CA LEU A 17 -38.15 -7.59 -13.80
C LEU A 17 -37.44 -6.23 -13.87
N VAL A 18 -37.91 -5.24 -13.11
CA VAL A 18 -37.28 -3.90 -13.08
C VAL A 18 -35.96 -3.93 -12.31
N ILE A 19 -35.85 -4.76 -11.28
CA ILE A 19 -34.61 -4.88 -10.50
C ILE A 19 -33.54 -5.62 -11.33
N THR A 20 -33.92 -6.69 -12.04
CA THR A 20 -32.96 -7.43 -12.88
C THR A 20 -32.41 -6.62 -14.05
N SER A 21 -33.20 -5.69 -14.62
CA SER A 21 -32.70 -4.80 -15.69
C SER A 21 -31.67 -3.80 -15.19
N VAL A 22 -31.92 -3.10 -14.07
CA VAL A 22 -30.98 -2.10 -13.50
C VAL A 22 -29.61 -2.73 -13.19
N PHE A 23 -29.62 -3.95 -12.62
CA PHE A 23 -28.42 -4.69 -12.28
C PHE A 23 -27.70 -5.30 -13.50
N ALA A 24 -28.44 -5.65 -14.57
CA ALA A 24 -27.85 -6.13 -15.82
C ALA A 24 -27.20 -4.99 -16.63
N ASP A 25 -27.77 -3.79 -16.54
CA ASP A 25 -27.22 -2.57 -17.13
C ASP A 25 -25.90 -2.20 -16.44
N ALA A 26 -25.87 -2.19 -15.09
CA ALA A 26 -24.65 -1.90 -14.32
C ALA A 26 -23.46 -2.81 -14.69
N VAL A 27 -23.67 -4.12 -14.83
CA VAL A 27 -22.60 -5.05 -15.23
C VAL A 27 -22.01 -4.68 -16.58
N THR A 28 -22.86 -4.38 -17.57
CA THR A 28 -22.39 -4.06 -18.92
C THR A 28 -21.70 -2.70 -18.96
N ASP A 29 -22.22 -1.73 -18.23
CA ASP A 29 -21.68 -0.38 -18.12
C ASP A 29 -20.28 -0.39 -17.50
N TYR A 30 -20.10 -1.08 -16.36
CA TYR A 30 -18.78 -1.20 -15.74
C TYR A 30 -17.78 -2.00 -16.57
N ALA A 31 -18.21 -3.10 -17.21
CA ALA A 31 -17.32 -3.92 -18.04
C ALA A 31 -16.79 -3.18 -19.30
N LYS A 32 -17.56 -2.23 -19.83
CA LYS A 32 -17.20 -1.42 -21.00
C LYS A 32 -16.65 -0.04 -20.65
N GLY A 33 -16.93 0.45 -19.45
CA GLY A 33 -16.48 1.73 -18.93
C GLY A 33 -15.28 1.56 -18.01
N GLU A 34 -15.51 1.72 -16.70
CA GLU A 34 -14.47 1.77 -15.66
C GLU A 34 -13.48 0.60 -15.73
N PHE A 35 -13.95 -0.63 -15.99
CA PHE A 35 -13.10 -1.83 -16.02
C PHE A 35 -12.63 -2.21 -17.42
N SER A 36 -12.72 -1.31 -18.39
CA SER A 36 -12.33 -1.59 -19.78
C SER A 36 -10.83 -1.80 -19.96
N LEU A 37 -10.00 -1.13 -19.15
CA LEU A 37 -8.55 -1.34 -19.11
C LEU A 37 -8.22 -2.58 -18.29
N SER A 38 -8.21 -3.74 -18.95
CA SER A 38 -8.05 -5.04 -18.30
C SER A 38 -7.33 -6.04 -19.22
N THR A 39 -6.67 -7.02 -18.62
CA THR A 39 -6.14 -8.20 -19.32
C THR A 39 -7.24 -9.16 -19.76
N LEU A 40 -8.43 -9.10 -19.14
CA LEU A 40 -9.59 -9.89 -19.52
C LEU A 40 -10.27 -9.31 -20.76
N SER A 41 -10.81 -10.19 -21.62
CA SER A 41 -11.67 -9.74 -22.71
C SER A 41 -12.98 -9.14 -22.16
N GLU A 42 -13.68 -8.31 -22.94
CA GLU A 42 -14.98 -7.76 -22.52
C GLU A 42 -15.97 -8.86 -22.10
N LYS A 43 -16.00 -9.96 -22.85
CA LYS A 43 -16.86 -11.11 -22.56
C LYS A 43 -16.52 -11.72 -21.20
N ASP A 44 -15.24 -11.86 -20.87
CA ASP A 44 -14.79 -12.45 -19.62
C ASP A 44 -15.03 -11.51 -18.44
N ARG A 45 -14.83 -10.20 -18.61
CA ARG A 45 -15.23 -9.19 -17.61
C ARG A 45 -16.73 -9.24 -17.30
N ILE A 46 -17.58 -9.30 -18.33
CA ILE A 46 -19.02 -9.44 -18.13
C ILE A 46 -19.36 -10.74 -17.39
N ALA A 47 -18.68 -11.84 -17.70
CA ALA A 47 -18.90 -13.11 -17.02
C ALA A 47 -18.51 -13.05 -15.54
N GLU A 48 -17.37 -12.43 -15.22
CA GLU A 48 -16.88 -12.23 -13.85
C GLU A 48 -17.80 -11.31 -13.04
N LEU A 49 -18.21 -10.17 -13.59
CA LEU A 49 -19.16 -9.26 -12.92
C LEU A 49 -20.54 -9.90 -12.70
N LYS A 50 -21.01 -10.74 -13.64
CA LYS A 50 -22.21 -11.57 -13.43
C LYS A 50 -22.01 -12.61 -12.33
N TRP A 51 -20.80 -13.15 -12.18
CA TRP A 51 -20.50 -14.06 -11.08
C TRP A 51 -20.64 -13.34 -9.73
N PHE A 52 -20.05 -12.15 -9.56
CA PHE A 52 -20.22 -11.34 -8.34
C PHE A 52 -21.69 -11.06 -8.03
N GLN A 53 -22.46 -10.62 -9.02
CA GLN A 53 -23.89 -10.38 -8.88
C GLN A 53 -24.67 -11.62 -8.42
N ASN A 54 -24.32 -12.81 -8.93
CA ASN A 54 -24.99 -14.05 -8.55
C ASN A 54 -24.59 -14.54 -7.16
N ALA A 55 -23.29 -14.51 -6.85
CA ALA A 55 -22.76 -14.88 -5.54
C ALA A 55 -23.29 -13.96 -4.42
N ALA A 56 -23.56 -12.70 -4.74
CA ALA A 56 -24.07 -11.72 -3.78
C ALA A 56 -25.56 -11.87 -3.42
N LYS A 57 -26.36 -12.65 -4.15
CA LYS A 57 -27.82 -12.76 -3.95
C LYS A 57 -28.23 -13.06 -2.49
N PRO A 58 -27.55 -13.94 -1.74
CA PRO A 58 -27.90 -14.21 -0.34
C PRO A 58 -27.64 -13.03 0.61
N PHE A 59 -26.80 -12.08 0.20
CA PHE A 59 -26.30 -10.99 1.04
C PHE A 59 -26.94 -9.63 0.69
N LYS A 60 -28.04 -9.64 -0.07
CA LYS A 60 -28.70 -8.41 -0.49
C LYS A 60 -29.09 -7.54 0.72
N GLY A 61 -28.70 -6.26 0.68
CA GLY A 61 -28.96 -5.31 1.77
C GLY A 61 -27.96 -5.38 2.92
N MET A 62 -26.94 -6.24 2.82
CA MET A 62 -25.78 -6.22 3.72
C MET A 62 -25.04 -4.89 3.58
N SER A 63 -24.47 -4.41 4.68
CA SER A 63 -23.51 -3.33 4.68
C SER A 63 -22.26 -3.77 5.44
N ILE A 64 -21.10 -3.50 4.86
CA ILE A 64 -19.79 -3.80 5.44
C ILE A 64 -19.01 -2.51 5.67
N LYS A 65 -18.19 -2.48 6.71
CA LYS A 65 -17.29 -1.36 7.04
C LYS A 65 -15.85 -1.75 6.76
N VAL A 66 -15.17 -0.91 5.99
CA VAL A 66 -13.77 -1.10 5.60
C VAL A 66 -12.96 0.11 6.05
N LEU A 67 -11.76 -0.10 6.56
CA LEU A 67 -10.83 0.98 6.92
C LEU A 67 -9.52 0.83 6.14
N SER A 68 -9.00 1.95 5.63
CA SER A 68 -7.64 2.01 5.09
C SER A 68 -6.99 3.37 5.26
N GLU A 69 -5.70 3.44 4.89
CA GLU A 69 -4.91 4.66 4.86
C GLU A 69 -5.41 5.63 3.76
N THR A 70 -5.28 6.94 3.99
CA THR A 70 -5.61 7.97 3.00
C THR A 70 -4.50 8.12 1.95
N ILE A 71 -4.53 7.26 0.93
CA ILE A 71 -3.67 7.33 -0.27
C ILE A 71 -4.51 7.32 -1.56
N PRO A 72 -3.97 7.76 -2.72
CA PRO A 72 -4.73 7.85 -3.97
C PRO A 72 -5.42 6.55 -4.40
N THR A 73 -4.78 5.40 -4.19
CA THR A 73 -5.35 4.08 -4.51
C THR A 73 -6.60 3.79 -3.68
N HIS A 74 -6.54 3.98 -2.37
CA HIS A 74 -7.70 3.78 -1.49
C HIS A 74 -8.77 4.86 -1.66
N GLU A 75 -8.41 6.07 -2.08
CA GLU A 75 -9.40 7.07 -2.51
C GLU A 75 -10.18 6.60 -3.75
N TYR A 76 -9.50 5.97 -4.71
CA TYR A 76 -10.14 5.37 -5.86
C TYR A 76 -11.04 4.20 -5.44
N GLU A 77 -10.56 3.29 -4.61
CA GLU A 77 -11.36 2.17 -4.08
C GLU A 77 -12.63 2.67 -3.37
N SER A 78 -12.46 3.58 -2.40
CA SER A 78 -13.54 4.06 -1.55
C SER A 78 -14.62 4.85 -2.30
N LYS A 79 -14.27 5.52 -3.40
CA LYS A 79 -15.20 6.35 -4.19
C LYS A 79 -15.74 5.63 -5.42
N VAL A 80 -14.94 4.79 -6.06
CA VAL A 80 -15.26 4.15 -7.35
C VAL A 80 -15.59 2.68 -7.17
N LEU A 81 -14.68 1.89 -6.58
CA LEU A 81 -14.88 0.44 -6.49
C LEU A 81 -16.02 0.06 -5.53
N THR A 82 -16.18 0.76 -4.41
CA THR A 82 -17.32 0.53 -3.50
C THR A 82 -18.65 0.77 -4.18
N LYS A 83 -18.74 1.82 -5.03
CA LYS A 83 -19.94 2.16 -5.79
C LYS A 83 -20.23 1.12 -6.86
N ALA A 84 -19.21 0.69 -7.60
CA ALA A 84 -19.34 -0.37 -8.59
C ALA A 84 -19.79 -1.68 -7.94
N PHE A 85 -19.19 -2.03 -6.80
CA PHE A 85 -19.57 -3.21 -6.05
C PHE A 85 -21.03 -3.14 -5.58
N GLU A 86 -21.48 -2.01 -5.02
CA GLU A 86 -22.88 -1.81 -4.62
C GLU A 86 -23.84 -1.91 -5.82
N ASP A 87 -23.49 -1.30 -6.95
CA ASP A 87 -24.31 -1.32 -8.16
C ASP A 87 -24.44 -2.71 -8.78
N ILE A 88 -23.41 -3.56 -8.64
CA ILE A 88 -23.40 -4.92 -9.19
C ILE A 88 -24.08 -5.92 -8.25
N THR A 89 -23.84 -5.76 -6.94
CA THR A 89 -24.16 -6.78 -5.92
C THR A 89 -25.33 -6.41 -5.01
N GLY A 90 -25.60 -5.11 -4.85
CA GLY A 90 -26.52 -4.57 -3.84
C GLY A 90 -25.97 -4.60 -2.41
N ILE A 91 -24.68 -4.84 -2.21
CA ILE A 91 -23.99 -4.80 -0.91
C ILE A 91 -23.34 -3.42 -0.76
N LYS A 92 -23.60 -2.75 0.36
CA LYS A 92 -23.05 -1.42 0.63
C LYS A 92 -21.71 -1.50 1.36
N VAL A 93 -20.66 -0.97 0.75
CA VAL A 93 -19.34 -0.85 1.39
C VAL A 93 -19.15 0.56 1.93
N GLN A 94 -19.01 0.69 3.24
CA GLN A 94 -18.65 1.92 3.92
C GLN A 94 -17.14 1.93 4.12
N HIS A 95 -16.43 2.49 3.15
CA HIS A 95 -14.97 2.58 3.17
C HIS A 95 -14.51 3.90 3.78
N GLN A 96 -13.96 3.85 4.98
CA GLN A 96 -13.41 4.98 5.69
C GLN A 96 -11.91 5.10 5.42
N LEU A 97 -11.44 6.34 5.24
CA LEU A 97 -10.02 6.67 5.10
C LEU A 97 -9.56 7.43 6.34
N LEU A 98 -8.45 6.99 6.94
CA LEU A 98 -7.78 7.67 8.05
C LEU A 98 -6.28 7.78 7.76
N GLY A 99 -5.52 8.48 8.61
CA GLY A 99 -4.05 8.42 8.53
C GLY A 99 -3.54 7.04 8.96
N GLU A 100 -2.41 6.61 8.44
CA GLU A 100 -1.84 5.27 8.68
C GLU A 100 -1.76 4.92 10.17
N GLY A 101 -1.28 5.86 11.00
CA GLY A 101 -1.22 5.68 12.46
C GLY A 101 -2.57 5.37 13.12
N ASP A 102 -3.66 5.96 12.62
CA ASP A 102 -5.00 5.68 13.12
C ASP A 102 -5.51 4.30 12.67
N VAL A 103 -5.12 3.85 11.46
CA VAL A 103 -5.42 2.50 10.97
C VAL A 103 -4.74 1.46 11.85
N VAL A 104 -3.45 1.62 12.14
CA VAL A 104 -2.69 0.74 13.03
C VAL A 104 -3.34 0.68 14.42
N MET A 105 -3.72 1.83 14.98
CA MET A 105 -4.42 1.90 16.26
C MET A 105 -5.78 1.18 16.24
N ALA A 106 -6.56 1.32 15.17
CA ALA A 106 -7.86 0.67 15.03
C ALA A 106 -7.73 -0.86 14.95
N VAL A 107 -6.79 -1.37 14.15
CA VAL A 107 -6.49 -2.81 14.04
C VAL A 107 -6.06 -3.37 15.41
N GLN A 108 -5.13 -2.71 16.10
CA GLN A 108 -4.67 -3.11 17.43
C GLN A 108 -5.81 -3.11 18.46
N THR A 109 -6.67 -2.09 18.43
CA THR A 109 -7.81 -1.98 19.36
C THR A 109 -8.79 -3.13 19.14
N GLN A 110 -9.15 -3.45 17.89
CA GLN A 110 -10.03 -4.58 17.57
C GLN A 110 -9.44 -5.91 18.07
N MET A 111 -8.14 -6.16 17.82
CA MET A 111 -7.48 -7.38 18.29
C MET A 111 -7.42 -7.49 19.82
N GLN A 112 -7.15 -6.40 20.52
CA GLN A 112 -7.02 -6.41 21.99
C GLN A 112 -8.37 -6.51 22.70
N THR A 113 -9.41 -5.88 22.16
CA THR A 113 -10.75 -5.86 22.77
C THR A 113 -11.61 -7.04 22.32
N ASN A 114 -11.25 -7.70 21.21
CA ASN A 114 -12.05 -8.71 20.53
C ASN A 114 -13.47 -8.20 20.17
N VAL A 115 -13.58 -6.91 19.87
CA VAL A 115 -14.81 -6.25 19.43
C VAL A 115 -14.65 -5.87 17.96
N SER A 116 -15.62 -6.26 17.13
CA SER A 116 -15.65 -5.84 15.73
C SER A 116 -15.96 -4.33 15.63
N ILE A 117 -14.98 -3.59 15.11
CA ILE A 117 -15.04 -2.16 14.79
C ILE A 117 -15.24 -1.99 13.28
N TYR A 118 -14.45 -2.72 12.48
CA TYR A 118 -14.56 -2.83 11.03
C TYR A 118 -14.57 -4.31 10.61
N ASP A 119 -15.24 -4.58 9.49
CA ASP A 119 -15.38 -5.91 8.92
C ASP A 119 -14.15 -6.30 8.08
N ALA A 120 -13.45 -5.31 7.50
CA ALA A 120 -12.18 -5.50 6.82
C ALA A 120 -11.24 -4.29 7.00
N TYR A 121 -9.94 -4.54 6.87
CA TYR A 121 -8.90 -3.52 6.88
C TYR A 121 -7.99 -3.73 5.68
N ILE A 122 -7.57 -2.64 5.05
CA ILE A 122 -6.36 -2.62 4.24
C ILE A 122 -5.24 -2.10 5.14
N ASN A 123 -4.29 -2.96 5.47
CA ASN A 123 -3.17 -2.68 6.38
C ASN A 123 -1.88 -3.34 5.87
N ASP A 124 -0.73 -2.85 6.34
CA ASP A 124 0.57 -3.30 5.85
C ASP A 124 0.84 -4.79 6.07
N SER A 125 1.57 -5.39 5.13
CA SER A 125 2.02 -6.78 5.22
C SER A 125 2.94 -7.02 6.42
N ASP A 126 3.52 -5.97 7.01
CA ASP A 126 4.38 -6.10 8.20
C ASP A 126 3.62 -6.65 9.41
N LEU A 127 2.29 -6.54 9.42
CA LEU A 127 1.43 -7.16 10.43
C LEU A 127 1.24 -8.66 10.22
N ILE A 128 1.78 -9.28 9.16
CA ILE A 128 1.54 -10.70 8.86
C ILE A 128 1.93 -11.61 10.03
N GLY A 129 3.06 -11.32 10.69
CA GLY A 129 3.48 -12.04 11.88
C GLY A 129 2.57 -11.82 13.08
N THR A 130 1.89 -10.67 13.17
CA THR A 130 0.87 -10.39 14.19
C THR A 130 -0.40 -11.18 13.89
N HIS A 131 -0.90 -11.13 12.67
CA HIS A 131 -2.10 -11.85 12.23
C HIS A 131 -1.96 -13.36 12.44
N ALA A 132 -0.83 -13.93 12.02
CA ALA A 132 -0.53 -15.36 12.20
C ALA A 132 -0.33 -15.77 13.67
N ARG A 133 0.11 -14.88 14.57
CA ARG A 133 0.29 -15.23 16.00
C ARG A 133 -0.97 -15.03 16.83
N MET A 134 -1.68 -13.94 16.58
CA MET A 134 -2.87 -13.57 17.34
C MET A 134 -4.11 -14.34 16.89
N GLN A 135 -4.10 -14.88 15.65
CA GLN A 135 -5.25 -15.59 15.06
C GLN A 135 -6.54 -14.74 15.12
N SER A 136 -6.39 -13.42 14.98
CA SER A 136 -7.48 -12.44 15.00
C SER A 136 -7.88 -11.96 13.60
N ALA A 137 -7.18 -12.42 12.56
CA ALA A 137 -7.53 -12.25 11.16
C ALA A 137 -8.02 -13.58 10.58
N VAL A 138 -8.90 -13.51 9.57
CA VAL A 138 -9.38 -14.69 8.86
C VAL A 138 -8.21 -15.33 8.09
N ASN A 139 -7.98 -16.62 8.31
CA ASN A 139 -7.09 -17.41 7.48
C ASN A 139 -7.79 -17.66 6.13
N LEU A 140 -7.37 -16.90 5.11
CA LEU A 140 -7.98 -16.91 3.79
C LEU A 140 -7.78 -18.25 3.07
N THR A 141 -6.68 -18.95 3.32
CA THR A 141 -6.45 -20.29 2.73
C THR A 141 -7.54 -21.27 3.16
N ASP A 142 -7.81 -21.36 4.46
CA ASP A 142 -8.80 -22.31 4.98
C ASP A 142 -10.23 -21.80 4.74
N TRP A 143 -10.43 -20.48 4.80
CA TRP A 143 -11.71 -19.84 4.48
C TRP A 143 -12.15 -20.11 3.04
N MET A 144 -11.29 -19.86 2.05
CA MET A 144 -11.59 -20.11 0.63
C MET A 144 -11.81 -21.60 0.34
N ALA A 145 -11.14 -22.49 1.06
CA ALA A 145 -11.34 -23.95 0.92
C ALA A 145 -12.62 -24.45 1.60
N GLY A 146 -13.10 -23.72 2.62
CA GLY A 146 -14.22 -24.08 3.48
C GLY A 146 -15.42 -23.15 3.31
N GLU A 147 -15.71 -22.35 4.33
CA GLU A 147 -16.94 -21.55 4.42
C GLU A 147 -17.06 -20.45 3.35
N GLY A 148 -15.93 -19.93 2.87
CA GLY A 148 -15.84 -18.92 1.82
C GLY A 148 -15.88 -19.49 0.40
N LYS A 149 -15.96 -20.81 0.24
CA LYS A 149 -15.83 -21.46 -1.08
C LYS A 149 -16.85 -20.98 -2.10
N ASP A 150 -18.11 -20.82 -1.70
CA ASP A 150 -19.20 -20.39 -2.59
C ASP A 150 -19.09 -18.92 -2.99
N VAL A 151 -18.27 -18.14 -2.27
CA VAL A 151 -17.98 -16.72 -2.52
C VAL A 151 -16.51 -16.47 -2.89
N THR A 152 -15.76 -17.53 -3.20
CA THR A 152 -14.40 -17.43 -3.73
C THR A 152 -14.48 -17.40 -5.25
N LEU A 153 -13.95 -16.33 -5.85
CA LEU A 153 -13.98 -16.13 -7.29
C LEU A 153 -13.22 -17.29 -7.99
N PRO A 154 -13.86 -18.06 -8.89
CA PRO A 154 -13.21 -19.21 -9.53
C PRO A 154 -12.02 -18.85 -10.42
N THR A 155 -11.96 -17.60 -10.87
CA THR A 155 -10.88 -17.02 -11.68
C THR A 155 -9.79 -16.34 -10.83
N LEU A 156 -9.88 -16.36 -9.50
CA LEU A 156 -8.87 -15.80 -8.62
C LEU A 156 -7.56 -16.59 -8.74
N ASP A 157 -6.58 -16.03 -9.44
CA ASP A 157 -5.26 -16.63 -9.57
C ASP A 157 -4.33 -16.12 -8.46
N LEU A 158 -4.32 -16.83 -7.33
CA LEU A 158 -3.43 -16.50 -6.21
C LEU A 158 -1.95 -16.48 -6.62
N LYS A 159 -1.55 -17.23 -7.66
CA LYS A 159 -0.16 -17.28 -8.10
C LYS A 159 0.26 -16.06 -8.91
N ASP A 160 -0.70 -15.28 -9.42
CA ASP A 160 -0.45 -14.08 -10.21
C ASP A 160 -0.17 -12.85 -9.33
N PHE A 161 -0.47 -12.91 -8.01
CA PHE A 161 -0.11 -11.84 -7.09
C PHE A 161 1.40 -11.74 -6.91
N ILE A 162 1.94 -10.57 -7.24
CA ILE A 162 3.29 -10.20 -6.82
C ILE A 162 3.29 -10.07 -5.29
N GLY A 163 4.26 -10.70 -4.64
CA GLY A 163 4.45 -10.55 -3.20
C GLY A 163 3.45 -11.31 -2.32
N ILE A 164 2.75 -12.34 -2.83
CA ILE A 164 1.88 -13.19 -1.99
C ILE A 164 2.60 -13.80 -0.77
N SER A 165 3.91 -13.99 -0.85
CA SER A 165 4.72 -14.47 0.28
C SER A 165 4.76 -13.49 1.45
N PHE A 166 4.62 -12.18 1.22
CA PHE A 166 4.61 -11.16 2.27
C PHE A 166 3.33 -11.19 3.10
N THR A 167 2.24 -11.70 2.53
CA THR A 167 0.93 -11.83 3.18
C THR A 167 0.60 -13.26 3.61
N THR A 168 1.59 -14.16 3.52
CA THR A 168 1.51 -15.56 3.94
C THR A 168 2.28 -15.75 5.24
N GLY A 169 1.61 -16.29 6.26
CA GLY A 169 2.19 -16.56 7.56
C GLY A 169 3.28 -17.64 7.52
N PRO A 170 4.10 -17.75 8.59
CA PRO A 170 5.13 -18.79 8.70
C PRO A 170 4.57 -20.22 8.76
N ASP A 171 3.26 -20.36 8.98
CA ASP A 171 2.50 -21.61 8.90
C ASP A 171 2.08 -21.97 7.46
N GLY A 172 2.43 -21.14 6.47
CA GLY A 172 2.09 -21.32 5.06
C GLY A 172 0.66 -20.93 4.71
N LYS A 173 -0.04 -20.20 5.59
CA LYS A 173 -1.43 -19.77 5.40
C LYS A 173 -1.51 -18.31 4.98
N LEU A 174 -2.39 -18.01 4.03
CA LEU A 174 -2.65 -16.66 3.55
C LEU A 174 -3.56 -15.93 4.54
N TYR A 175 -3.16 -14.74 4.98
CA TYR A 175 -3.95 -13.91 5.91
C TYR A 175 -4.38 -12.57 5.32
N GLN A 176 -3.71 -12.10 4.27
CA GLN A 176 -4.07 -10.88 3.55
C GLN A 176 -3.98 -11.14 2.03
N LEU A 177 -4.82 -10.48 1.24
CA LEU A 177 -4.62 -10.40 -0.20
C LEU A 177 -3.71 -9.21 -0.50
N PRO A 178 -2.65 -9.39 -1.31
CA PRO A 178 -1.86 -8.24 -1.77
C PRO A 178 -2.74 -7.30 -2.59
N ASP A 179 -2.74 -6.03 -2.21
CA ASP A 179 -3.62 -5.01 -2.79
C ASP A 179 -2.79 -3.93 -3.51
N GLN A 180 -1.75 -3.45 -2.84
CA GLN A 180 -0.78 -2.49 -3.37
C GLN A 180 0.66 -2.88 -2.98
N GLN A 181 1.63 -2.44 -3.78
CA GLN A 181 3.05 -2.50 -3.45
C GLN A 181 3.71 -1.13 -3.53
N PHE A 182 4.62 -0.85 -2.59
CA PHE A 182 5.48 0.32 -2.62
C PHE A 182 6.86 -0.05 -3.16
N ALA A 183 7.18 0.42 -4.37
CA ALA A 183 8.54 0.36 -4.88
C ALA A 183 9.34 1.56 -4.35
N ASN A 184 10.39 1.29 -3.58
CA ASN A 184 11.29 2.33 -3.12
C ASN A 184 12.25 2.73 -4.26
N LEU A 185 12.08 3.95 -4.78
CA LEU A 185 12.75 4.43 -5.98
C LEU A 185 13.51 5.73 -5.70
N TYR A 186 14.62 5.92 -6.42
CA TYR A 186 15.30 7.21 -6.47
C TYR A 186 14.63 8.11 -7.53
N TRP A 187 14.00 9.19 -7.05
CA TRP A 187 13.39 10.22 -7.89
C TRP A 187 14.36 11.39 -8.08
N PHE A 188 14.50 11.88 -9.31
CA PHE A 188 15.37 13.00 -9.63
C PHE A 188 14.82 13.87 -10.76
N ARG A 189 15.29 15.12 -10.81
CA ARG A 189 14.96 16.09 -11.86
C ARG A 189 15.80 15.85 -13.10
N LYS A 190 15.30 14.99 -14.00
CA LYS A 190 15.98 14.66 -15.26
C LYS A 190 16.32 15.91 -16.07
N ASP A 191 15.42 16.87 -16.12
CA ASP A 191 15.61 18.14 -16.81
C ASP A 191 16.78 18.96 -16.26
N TRP A 192 17.09 18.86 -14.96
CA TRP A 192 18.30 19.45 -14.38
C TRP A 192 19.56 18.68 -14.77
N PHE A 193 19.48 17.34 -14.73
CA PHE A 193 20.60 16.45 -15.06
C PHE A 193 20.98 16.50 -16.54
N ASP A 194 20.05 16.90 -17.42
CA ASP A 194 20.28 17.05 -18.86
C ASP A 194 20.91 18.41 -19.24
N LYS A 195 20.96 19.40 -18.32
CA LYS A 195 21.54 20.73 -18.62
C LYS A 195 23.07 20.61 -18.77
N LYS A 196 23.57 20.87 -19.98
CA LYS A 196 25.00 20.73 -20.32
C LYS A 196 25.91 21.56 -19.42
N ASP A 197 25.53 22.78 -19.07
CA ASP A 197 26.34 23.64 -18.20
C ASP A 197 26.42 23.10 -16.77
N ILE A 198 25.35 22.49 -16.26
CA ILE A 198 25.30 21.80 -14.96
C ILE A 198 26.22 20.56 -15.01
N GLN A 199 26.13 19.75 -16.06
CA GLN A 199 27.00 18.58 -16.25
C GLN A 199 28.48 18.97 -16.29
N ASP A 200 28.84 20.00 -17.06
CA ASP A 200 30.22 20.47 -17.20
C ASP A 200 30.77 21.00 -15.87
N LYS A 201 29.97 21.77 -15.10
CA LYS A 201 30.34 22.27 -13.76
C LYS A 201 30.50 21.14 -12.74
N PHE A 202 29.59 20.17 -12.75
CA PHE A 202 29.66 19.02 -11.85
C PHE A 202 30.94 18.22 -12.11
N LYS A 203 31.20 17.89 -13.38
CA LYS A 203 32.42 17.15 -13.79
C LYS A 203 33.69 17.90 -13.45
N ALA A 204 33.71 19.22 -13.62
CA ALA A 204 34.86 20.04 -13.26
C ALA A 204 35.13 20.03 -11.73
N LYS A 205 34.09 19.97 -10.90
CA LYS A 205 34.21 19.96 -9.43
C LYS A 205 34.59 18.59 -8.88
N TYR A 206 33.88 17.54 -9.29
CA TYR A 206 34.00 16.21 -8.68
C TYR A 206 34.84 15.22 -9.50
N GLY A 207 35.18 15.55 -10.74
CA GLY A 207 36.03 14.71 -11.59
C GLY A 207 35.33 13.52 -12.24
N TYR A 208 34.00 13.42 -12.15
CA TYR A 208 33.19 12.38 -12.81
C TYR A 208 31.87 12.94 -13.35
N ASP A 209 31.20 12.19 -14.23
CA ASP A 209 29.97 12.65 -14.90
C ASP A 209 28.77 12.66 -13.95
N LEU A 210 27.94 13.71 -14.04
CA LEU A 210 26.66 13.78 -13.32
C LEU A 210 25.71 12.68 -13.83
N GLY A 211 25.17 11.87 -12.92
CA GLY A 211 24.27 10.78 -13.25
C GLY A 211 23.56 10.21 -12.02
N VAL A 212 22.74 9.18 -12.21
CA VAL A 212 22.06 8.49 -11.11
C VAL A 212 23.10 7.98 -10.09
N PRO A 213 22.99 8.33 -8.80
CA PRO A 213 24.00 7.99 -7.81
C PRO A 213 24.09 6.47 -7.62
N VAL A 214 25.30 5.95 -7.65
CA VAL A 214 25.58 4.50 -7.48
C VAL A 214 26.03 4.15 -6.06
N ASN A 215 26.23 5.15 -5.21
CA ASN A 215 26.59 5.02 -3.80
C ASN A 215 26.27 6.32 -3.04
N TRP A 216 26.45 6.29 -1.72
CA TRP A 216 26.13 7.40 -0.82
C TRP A 216 27.01 8.64 -1.03
N SER A 217 28.29 8.47 -1.36
CA SER A 217 29.19 9.59 -1.65
C SER A 217 28.75 10.33 -2.91
N ALA A 218 28.40 9.59 -3.97
CA ALA A 218 27.88 10.19 -5.19
C ALA A 218 26.55 10.92 -4.96
N TYR A 219 25.68 10.37 -4.10
CA TYR A 219 24.45 11.06 -3.69
C TYR A 219 24.75 12.36 -2.94
N GLU A 220 25.66 12.32 -1.96
CA GLU A 220 26.06 13.48 -1.17
C GLU A 220 26.66 14.59 -2.05
N ASP A 221 27.55 14.24 -2.98
CA ASP A 221 28.15 15.17 -3.93
C ASP A 221 27.09 15.88 -4.79
N ILE A 222 26.09 15.12 -5.26
CA ILE A 222 24.94 15.65 -6.02
C ILE A 222 24.09 16.57 -5.13
N ALA A 223 23.77 16.14 -3.91
CA ALA A 223 22.95 16.90 -2.98
C ALA A 223 23.61 18.23 -2.61
N GLU A 224 24.92 18.20 -2.35
CA GLU A 224 25.73 19.39 -2.11
C GLU A 224 25.79 20.29 -3.34
N PHE A 225 26.02 19.72 -4.52
CA PHE A 225 26.17 20.48 -5.76
C PHE A 225 24.93 21.30 -6.07
N PHE A 226 23.76 20.67 -6.06
CA PHE A 226 22.51 21.38 -6.35
C PHE A 226 22.18 22.41 -5.28
N THR A 227 22.38 22.07 -4.00
CA THR A 227 22.03 22.97 -2.90
C THR A 227 22.98 24.17 -2.81
N ASN A 228 24.29 23.97 -2.98
CA ASN A 228 25.31 24.94 -2.60
C ASN A 228 26.09 25.53 -3.78
N ASP A 229 26.18 24.86 -4.93
CA ASP A 229 26.87 25.39 -6.10
C ASP A 229 25.90 25.91 -7.15
N VAL A 230 24.89 25.12 -7.52
CA VAL A 230 23.86 25.53 -8.49
C VAL A 230 22.97 26.59 -7.86
N LYS A 231 22.44 26.31 -6.66
CA LYS A 231 21.57 27.15 -5.83
C LYS A 231 20.23 27.56 -6.44
N GLU A 232 20.21 28.02 -7.68
CA GLU A 232 19.03 28.48 -8.37
C GLU A 232 18.98 27.91 -9.79
N ILE A 233 17.78 27.51 -10.21
CA ILE A 233 17.49 27.14 -11.59
C ILE A 233 16.26 27.96 -12.01
N ASP A 234 16.39 28.67 -13.14
CA ASP A 234 15.32 29.49 -13.71
C ASP A 234 14.75 30.53 -12.71
N GLY A 235 15.62 31.06 -11.83
CA GLY A 235 15.29 32.06 -10.81
C GLY A 235 14.64 31.50 -9.54
N VAL A 236 14.56 30.17 -9.40
CA VAL A 236 13.97 29.49 -8.25
C VAL A 236 15.06 28.80 -7.44
N ARG A 237 15.06 28.98 -6.12
CA ARG A 237 15.94 28.25 -5.19
C ARG A 237 15.68 26.75 -5.28
N VAL A 238 16.73 25.97 -5.50
CA VAL A 238 16.67 24.51 -5.58
C VAL A 238 17.44 23.83 -4.46
N TYR A 239 16.98 22.62 -4.11
CA TYR A 239 17.60 21.76 -3.10
C TYR A 239 17.97 20.40 -3.71
N GLY A 240 19.18 19.94 -3.39
CA GLY A 240 19.72 18.69 -3.94
C GLY A 240 19.25 17.42 -3.23
N HIS A 241 18.53 17.56 -2.13
CA HIS A 241 17.97 16.47 -1.35
C HIS A 241 16.54 16.81 -0.93
N MET A 242 15.74 15.78 -0.66
CA MET A 242 14.48 15.90 0.03
C MET A 242 14.22 14.62 0.83
N ASP A 243 13.82 14.79 2.07
CA ASP A 243 13.29 13.77 2.95
C ASP A 243 12.41 14.48 4.01
N TYR A 244 11.87 13.74 4.96
CA TYR A 244 11.00 14.28 6.01
C TYR A 244 11.45 13.84 7.40
N GLY A 245 10.99 14.53 8.45
CA GLY A 245 11.47 14.28 9.81
C GLY A 245 10.51 14.56 10.96
N LYS A 246 9.24 14.83 10.66
CA LYS A 246 8.20 14.90 11.68
C LYS A 246 8.02 13.53 12.32
N ARG A 247 7.96 13.50 13.64
CA ARG A 247 7.73 12.27 14.40
C ARG A 247 6.31 11.75 14.15
N ALA A 248 6.20 10.68 13.39
CA ALA A 248 4.98 9.93 13.09
C ALA A 248 5.35 8.50 12.64
N PRO A 249 4.39 7.54 12.52
CA PRO A 249 4.68 6.15 12.14
C PRO A 249 5.46 6.01 10.83
N ASP A 250 5.13 6.84 9.83
CA ASP A 250 5.79 6.91 8.53
C ASP A 250 7.29 7.23 8.62
N LEU A 251 7.74 7.94 9.66
CA LEU A 251 9.16 8.16 9.90
C LEU A 251 9.85 6.87 10.37
N GLY A 252 9.15 6.04 11.14
CA GLY A 252 9.63 4.71 11.54
C GLY A 252 9.91 3.85 10.32
N TRP A 253 8.92 3.72 9.44
CA TRP A 253 9.03 2.99 8.17
C TRP A 253 10.10 3.56 7.25
N ARG A 254 10.20 4.89 7.15
CA ARG A 254 11.27 5.55 6.39
C ARG A 254 12.65 5.09 6.84
N MET A 255 12.84 4.91 8.15
CA MET A 255 14.11 4.43 8.68
C MET A 255 14.32 2.94 8.37
N THR A 256 13.38 2.08 8.75
CA THR A 256 13.53 0.62 8.65
C THR A 256 13.56 0.11 7.22
N ASP A 257 12.71 0.65 6.35
CA ASP A 257 12.47 0.09 5.01
C ASP A 257 13.41 0.68 3.97
N ALA A 258 14.04 1.83 4.29
CA ALA A 258 14.92 2.53 3.37
C ALA A 258 16.30 2.78 3.97
N TRP A 259 16.42 3.65 4.96
CA TRP A 259 17.73 4.14 5.41
C TRP A 259 18.61 3.04 6.00
N LEU A 260 18.04 2.17 6.85
CA LEU A 260 18.75 1.03 7.43
C LEU A 260 19.17 0.04 6.35
N SER A 261 18.24 -0.34 5.46
CA SER A 261 18.49 -1.26 4.34
C SER A 261 19.56 -0.73 3.38
N MET A 262 19.48 0.55 2.96
CA MET A 262 20.46 1.19 2.08
C MET A 262 21.86 1.29 2.72
N ALA A 263 21.96 1.33 4.05
CA ALA A 263 23.21 1.32 4.78
C ALA A 263 23.76 -0.10 5.01
N GLY A 264 23.04 -1.13 4.59
CA GLY A 264 23.40 -2.53 4.79
C GLY A 264 23.20 -3.01 6.23
N ALA A 265 22.17 -2.50 6.93
CA ALA A 265 21.76 -3.08 8.20
C ALA A 265 21.24 -4.51 7.98
N GLY A 266 21.65 -5.44 8.85
CA GLY A 266 21.23 -6.83 8.79
C GLY A 266 22.20 -7.75 8.04
N SER A 267 21.71 -8.95 7.73
CA SER A 267 22.45 -10.00 7.03
C SER A 267 22.12 -9.96 5.52
N PRO A 268 23.00 -10.41 4.63
CA PRO A 268 22.66 -10.53 3.21
C PRO A 268 21.52 -11.52 2.97
N GLY A 269 20.57 -11.18 2.11
CA GLY A 269 19.44 -12.04 1.74
C GLY A 269 18.37 -11.28 0.94
N ILE A 270 17.50 -12.01 0.26
CA ILE A 270 16.32 -11.47 -0.45
C ILE A 270 15.12 -12.38 -0.12
N PRO A 271 13.92 -11.85 0.18
CA PRO A 271 13.64 -10.42 0.33
C PRO A 271 14.35 -9.81 1.55
N ASN A 272 14.54 -10.61 2.61
CA ASN A 272 15.11 -10.18 3.88
C ASN A 272 16.33 -11.03 4.28
N GLY A 273 17.21 -10.43 5.07
CA GLY A 273 18.41 -11.07 5.60
C GLY A 273 18.14 -12.11 6.71
N VAL A 274 18.93 -13.18 6.75
CA VAL A 274 19.00 -14.10 7.92
C VAL A 274 20.44 -14.27 8.41
N PRO A 275 20.69 -14.33 9.72
CA PRO A 275 19.73 -14.37 10.82
C PRO A 275 19.23 -12.99 11.29
N VAL A 276 19.72 -11.88 10.74
CA VAL A 276 19.27 -10.52 11.07
C VAL A 276 18.64 -9.90 9.83
N ASP A 277 17.40 -9.46 9.92
CA ASP A 277 16.71 -8.76 8.83
C ASP A 277 17.18 -7.30 8.67
N GLU A 278 16.68 -6.63 7.65
CA GLU A 278 16.96 -5.24 7.30
C GLU A 278 16.44 -4.22 8.32
N TRP A 279 15.50 -4.62 9.18
CA TRP A 279 15.06 -3.85 10.34
C TRP A 279 16.02 -4.01 11.54
N GLY A 280 16.99 -4.91 11.42
CA GLY A 280 17.97 -5.21 12.46
C GLY A 280 17.47 -6.19 13.52
N ILE A 281 16.39 -6.92 13.25
CA ILE A 281 15.83 -7.92 14.14
C ILE A 281 16.47 -9.28 13.85
N ARG A 282 17.09 -9.86 14.87
CA ARG A 282 17.63 -11.22 14.84
C ARG A 282 16.52 -12.23 15.04
N MET A 283 16.43 -13.18 14.11
CA MET A 283 15.60 -14.37 14.20
C MET A 283 16.37 -15.57 14.75
N GLU A 284 15.67 -16.46 15.43
CA GLU A 284 16.20 -17.80 15.74
C GLU A 284 16.41 -18.61 14.45
N LYS A 285 17.40 -19.51 14.46
CA LYS A 285 17.79 -20.25 13.26
C LYS A 285 16.64 -21.13 12.76
N GLY A 286 16.22 -20.90 11.52
CA GLY A 286 15.19 -21.69 10.85
C GLY A 286 13.77 -21.41 11.33
N SER A 287 13.54 -20.29 12.02
CA SER A 287 12.21 -19.86 12.46
C SER A 287 11.97 -18.37 12.16
N CYS A 288 10.73 -17.92 12.32
CA CYS A 288 10.35 -16.51 12.25
C CYS A 288 10.19 -15.89 13.67
N ASN A 289 10.91 -16.44 14.65
CA ASN A 289 10.83 -15.99 16.04
C ASN A 289 11.91 -14.92 16.33
N PRO A 290 11.53 -13.67 16.64
CA PRO A 290 12.50 -12.62 16.95
C PRO A 290 13.11 -12.83 18.34
N VAL A 291 14.45 -12.77 18.44
CA VAL A 291 15.23 -13.06 19.66
C VAL A 291 16.17 -11.93 20.11
N GLY A 292 16.38 -10.91 19.28
CA GLY A 292 17.16 -9.73 19.66
C GLY A 292 17.15 -8.64 18.61
N ALA A 293 17.23 -7.37 19.04
CA ALA A 293 17.29 -6.22 18.12
C ALA A 293 18.63 -5.45 18.25
N SER A 294 19.21 -5.39 19.44
CA SER A 294 20.50 -4.71 19.65
C SER A 294 21.68 -5.59 19.28
N VAL A 295 22.83 -4.98 18.98
CA VAL A 295 24.12 -5.66 18.77
C VAL A 295 24.47 -6.59 19.94
N THR A 296 24.24 -6.13 21.17
CA THR A 296 24.47 -6.93 22.40
C THR A 296 23.57 -8.16 22.50
N ARG A 297 22.47 -8.22 21.74
CA ARG A 297 21.55 -9.35 21.62
C ARG A 297 21.62 -10.04 20.26
N GLY A 298 22.64 -9.73 19.46
CA GLY A 298 22.89 -10.26 18.13
C GLY A 298 22.07 -9.65 17.00
N GLY A 299 21.25 -8.63 17.26
CA GLY A 299 20.57 -7.85 16.22
C GLY A 299 21.43 -6.69 15.69
N ALA A 300 20.85 -5.83 14.87
CA ALA A 300 21.54 -4.71 14.21
C ALA A 300 20.80 -3.36 14.30
N ALA A 301 19.69 -3.25 15.03
CA ALA A 301 18.89 -2.02 15.12
C ALA A 301 19.67 -0.83 15.71
N ASN A 302 20.74 -1.08 16.49
CA ASN A 302 21.69 -0.07 16.95
C ASN A 302 23.12 -0.33 16.48
N GLY A 303 23.28 -1.06 15.37
CA GLY A 303 24.58 -1.38 14.78
C GLY A 303 25.19 -0.21 14.01
N PRO A 304 26.47 -0.33 13.59
CA PRO A 304 27.18 0.75 12.89
C PRO A 304 26.45 1.25 11.64
N ALA A 305 25.84 0.35 10.85
CA ALA A 305 25.04 0.71 9.67
C ALA A 305 23.82 1.56 10.03
N ALA A 306 23.05 1.17 11.05
CA ALA A 306 21.89 1.93 11.52
C ALA A 306 22.28 3.30 12.08
N VAL A 307 23.39 3.37 12.84
CA VAL A 307 23.93 4.63 13.35
C VAL A 307 24.37 5.55 12.21
N TYR A 308 25.09 5.01 11.22
CA TYR A 308 25.49 5.75 10.02
C TYR A 308 24.28 6.27 9.25
N ALA A 309 23.27 5.42 9.03
CA ALA A 309 22.05 5.76 8.30
C ALA A 309 21.31 6.94 8.95
N ILE A 310 21.03 6.86 10.24
CA ILE A 310 20.31 7.90 10.99
C ILE A 310 21.12 9.20 11.03
N ALA A 311 22.45 9.11 11.25
CA ALA A 311 23.31 10.28 11.27
C ALA A 311 23.35 10.98 9.91
N LYS A 312 23.44 10.22 8.82
CA LYS A 312 23.46 10.76 7.46
C LYS A 312 22.11 11.32 7.03
N TRP A 313 21.02 10.66 7.40
CA TRP A 313 19.67 11.20 7.21
C TRP A 313 19.52 12.57 7.88
N ASP A 314 19.87 12.69 9.17
CA ASP A 314 19.77 13.97 9.89
C ASP A 314 20.70 15.04 9.28
N GLU A 315 21.92 14.65 8.91
CA GLU A 315 22.88 15.54 8.25
C GLU A 315 22.34 16.07 6.92
N TRP A 316 21.90 15.20 6.01
CA TRP A 316 21.43 15.57 4.69
C TRP A 316 20.12 16.36 4.77
N LEU A 317 19.21 15.99 5.67
CA LEU A 317 17.96 16.72 5.90
C LEU A 317 18.21 18.17 6.35
N ARG A 318 19.25 18.41 7.16
CA ARG A 318 19.61 19.76 7.62
C ARG A 318 20.41 20.55 6.58
N LYS A 319 21.28 19.89 5.82
CA LYS A 319 22.21 20.57 4.91
C LYS A 319 21.62 20.81 3.52
N TYR A 320 20.84 19.87 3.01
CA TYR A 320 20.54 19.76 1.59
C TYR A 320 19.04 19.75 1.26
N ALA A 321 18.15 19.67 2.26
CA ALA A 321 16.71 19.73 2.05
C ALA A 321 16.14 21.16 2.20
N PRO A 322 14.93 21.43 1.65
CA PRO A 322 14.24 22.70 1.85
C PRO A 322 14.00 23.04 3.34
N PRO A 323 14.01 24.34 3.72
CA PRO A 323 13.60 24.77 5.04
C PRO A 323 12.20 24.25 5.40
N GLY A 324 12.08 23.62 6.57
CA GLY A 324 10.82 23.04 7.04
C GLY A 324 10.63 21.57 6.69
N ALA A 325 11.49 20.95 5.88
CA ALA A 325 11.43 19.52 5.57
C ALA A 325 11.40 18.63 6.84
N ALA A 326 12.19 18.99 7.86
CA ALA A 326 12.19 18.30 9.15
C ALA A 326 10.87 18.40 9.95
N ALA A 327 9.98 19.32 9.58
CA ALA A 327 8.66 19.47 10.19
C ALA A 327 7.54 18.81 9.36
N MET A 328 7.87 18.23 8.20
CA MET A 328 6.94 17.49 7.35
C MET A 328 6.91 16.01 7.74
N ASP A 329 5.75 15.38 7.56
CA ASP A 329 5.60 13.92 7.44
C ASP A 329 5.56 13.50 5.96
N PHE A 330 5.39 12.20 5.71
CA PHE A 330 5.21 11.62 4.38
C PHE A 330 4.13 12.33 3.55
N TYR A 331 2.95 12.58 4.14
CA TYR A 331 1.81 13.18 3.44
C TYR A 331 2.03 14.65 3.09
N GLN A 332 2.93 15.35 3.80
CA GLN A 332 3.30 16.72 3.52
C GLN A 332 4.46 16.81 2.53
N SER A 333 5.44 15.91 2.63
CA SER A 333 6.66 15.94 1.82
C SER A 333 6.43 15.55 0.35
N LEU A 334 5.61 14.52 0.09
CA LEU A 334 5.35 14.06 -1.28
C LEU A 334 4.65 15.12 -2.16
N PRO A 335 3.56 15.79 -1.72
CA PRO A 335 2.98 16.88 -2.50
C PRO A 335 3.96 18.05 -2.70
N SER A 336 4.80 18.35 -1.70
CA SER A 336 5.82 19.40 -1.83
C SER A 336 6.77 19.10 -2.99
N LEU A 337 7.26 17.86 -3.11
CA LEU A 337 8.12 17.43 -4.21
C LEU A 337 7.47 17.62 -5.59
N SER A 338 6.17 17.36 -5.70
CA SER A 338 5.44 17.52 -6.97
C SER A 338 5.37 18.96 -7.47
N SER A 339 5.51 19.94 -6.57
CA SER A 339 5.53 21.37 -6.91
C SER A 339 6.88 21.90 -7.39
N GLY A 340 7.91 21.04 -7.41
CA GLY A 340 9.30 21.40 -7.68
C GLY A 340 10.10 21.51 -6.38
N ASN A 341 11.25 20.82 -6.34
CA ASN A 341 12.20 20.87 -5.22
C ASN A 341 13.19 22.03 -5.36
#